data_AF-A0A0H3H644-F1
#
_entry.id   AF-A0A0H3H644-F1
#
_cell.length_a   1.000
_cell.length_b   1.000
_cell.length_c   1.000
_cell.angle_alpha   90.00
_cell.angle_beta   90.00
_cell.angle_gamma   90.00
#
_symmetry.space_group_name_H-M   'P 1'
#
loop_
_entity.id
_entity.type
_entity.pdbx_description
1 polymer ?
#
loop_
_entity_poly.entity_id
_entity_poly.type
_entity_poly.pdbx_seq_one_letter_code
_entity_poly.pdbx_strand_id
1 'polypeptide(L)'
;MEQAIQSYLADDRQYQDRITAALSQVEEKGAEYEALCQQRAQLGIWQKIITFWQFRRDIAVIRSALKGHNSDLRYLRRGRDQLKEGLVSRAVKQAIDGSQILERITQAQDRLDAASRLHESNKRLVDMGQKALREISEASSSVSSAQTMEVLDLVTDNKGISVMSSMSNSSASSEIDDAKRAVKAFANALGDHRDIVGSLHHSMATEFIDLGMDFAGLNDGFDFGSVFSLFSLSSASSSLDKVESRVESLMPDLRRAASNSAAEYARVNEEFFGLKQQACCQVHELLVTNGIDVSVKRVESAVNSYRVGR
;
A
#
# COMPACT_ATOMS: atom_id res chain seq x y z
N MET A 1 -33.15 8.68 1.66
CA MET A 1 -32.54 8.81 0.32
C MET A 1 -33.13 9.94 -0.51
N GLU A 2 -34.45 10.04 -0.66
CA GLU A 2 -35.11 11.06 -1.52
C GLU A 2 -34.62 12.51 -1.28
N GLN A 3 -34.59 12.96 -0.02
CA GLN A 3 -34.07 14.30 0.32
C GLN A 3 -32.60 14.51 -0.11
N ALA A 4 -31.76 13.48 -0.02
CA ALA A 4 -30.36 13.56 -0.44
C ALA A 4 -30.23 13.65 -1.96
N ILE A 5 -31.08 12.94 -2.71
CA ILE A 5 -31.18 13.04 -4.17
C ILE A 5 -31.63 14.44 -4.58
N GLN A 6 -32.67 14.97 -3.95
CA GLN A 6 -33.16 16.32 -4.24
C GLN A 6 -32.10 17.40 -3.96
N SER A 7 -31.41 17.31 -2.82
CA SER A 7 -30.28 18.20 -2.49
C SER A 7 -29.17 18.10 -3.53
N TYR A 8 -28.78 16.87 -3.90
CA TYR A 8 -27.76 16.66 -4.94
C TYR A 8 -28.17 17.29 -6.28
N LEU A 9 -29.42 17.12 -6.72
CA LEU A 9 -29.88 17.65 -8.00
C LEU A 9 -29.88 19.18 -8.02
N ALA A 10 -30.23 19.83 -6.89
CA ALA A 10 -30.15 21.27 -6.75
C ALA A 10 -28.70 21.77 -6.82
N ASP A 11 -27.80 21.13 -6.08
CA ASP A 11 -26.37 21.47 -6.05
C ASP A 11 -25.69 21.19 -7.40
N ASP A 12 -25.99 20.05 -8.05
CA ASP A 12 -25.45 19.68 -9.36
C ASP A 12 -25.85 20.70 -10.42
N ARG A 13 -27.09 21.18 -10.39
CA ARG A 13 -27.56 22.25 -11.28
C ARG A 13 -26.78 23.54 -11.07
N GLN A 14 -26.55 23.94 -9.82
CA GLN A 14 -25.71 25.11 -9.51
C GLN A 14 -24.27 24.93 -10.04
N TYR A 15 -23.69 23.74 -9.92
CA TYR A 15 -22.39 23.43 -10.50
C TYR A 15 -22.40 23.48 -12.04
N GLN A 16 -23.43 22.95 -12.69
CA GLN A 16 -23.58 23.01 -14.15
C GLN A 16 -23.65 24.45 -14.66
N ASP A 17 -24.42 25.30 -14.00
CA ASP A 17 -24.54 26.73 -14.35
C ASP A 17 -23.19 27.44 -14.21
N ARG A 18 -22.48 27.20 -13.09
CA ARG A 18 -21.13 27.75 -12.86
C ARG A 18 -20.10 27.24 -13.85
N ILE A 19 -20.15 25.97 -14.22
CA ILE A 19 -19.25 25.37 -15.22
C ILE A 19 -19.51 25.99 -16.59
N THR A 20 -20.78 26.18 -16.96
CA THR A 20 -21.17 26.82 -18.23
C THR A 20 -20.65 28.25 -18.28
N ALA A 21 -20.86 29.04 -17.22
CA ALA A 21 -20.33 30.40 -17.14
C ALA A 21 -18.79 30.45 -17.20
N ALA A 22 -18.09 29.54 -16.51
CA ALA A 22 -16.63 29.45 -16.56
C ALA A 22 -16.12 29.02 -17.94
N LEU A 23 -16.83 28.14 -18.65
CA LEU A 23 -16.50 27.76 -20.03
C LEU A 23 -16.62 28.96 -20.97
N SER A 24 -17.70 29.74 -20.86
CA SER A 24 -17.86 30.96 -21.66
C SER A 24 -16.72 31.96 -21.43
N GLN A 25 -16.23 32.11 -20.19
CA GLN A 25 -15.06 32.96 -19.89
C GLN A 25 -13.77 32.44 -20.53
N VAL A 26 -13.56 31.11 -20.54
CA VAL A 26 -12.41 30.49 -21.22
C VAL A 26 -12.50 30.71 -22.73
N GLU A 27 -13.68 30.54 -23.32
CA GLU A 27 -13.91 30.74 -24.75
C GLU A 27 -13.73 32.21 -25.16
N GLU A 28 -14.29 33.15 -24.40
CA GLU A 28 -14.14 34.59 -24.63
C GLU A 28 -12.67 35.01 -24.59
N LYS A 29 -11.94 34.60 -23.54
CA LYS A 29 -10.50 34.89 -23.44
C LYS A 29 -9.65 34.15 -24.46
N GLY A 30 -10.09 32.98 -24.91
CA GLY A 30 -9.49 32.25 -26.02
C GLY A 30 -9.63 33.03 -27.34
N ALA A 31 -10.83 33.54 -27.62
CA ALA A 31 -11.10 34.37 -28.78
C ALA A 31 -10.31 35.69 -28.76
N GLU A 32 -10.17 36.35 -27.60
CA GLU A 32 -9.30 37.53 -27.43
C GLU A 32 -7.83 37.20 -27.76
N TYR A 33 -7.33 36.05 -27.30
CA TYR A 33 -5.97 35.60 -27.61
C TYR A 33 -5.76 35.39 -29.12
N GLU A 34 -6.70 34.70 -29.77
CA GLU A 34 -6.65 34.43 -31.21
C GLU A 34 -6.75 35.72 -32.02
N ALA A 35 -7.67 36.61 -31.68
CA ALA A 35 -7.84 37.90 -32.34
C ALA A 35 -6.56 38.75 -32.24
N LEU A 36 -5.93 38.81 -31.07
CA LEU A 36 -4.69 39.56 -30.89
C LEU A 36 -3.52 38.96 -31.69
N CYS A 37 -3.45 37.63 -31.79
CA CYS A 37 -2.46 36.94 -32.62
C CYS A 37 -2.70 37.20 -34.12
N GLN A 38 -3.95 37.16 -34.57
CA GLN A 38 -4.32 37.45 -35.96
C GLN A 38 -4.03 38.91 -36.35
N GLN A 39 -4.40 39.86 -35.49
CA GLN A 39 -4.07 41.28 -35.69
C GLN A 39 -2.56 41.48 -35.80
N ARG A 40 -1.77 40.86 -34.90
CA ARG A 40 -0.30 40.93 -35.00
C ARG A 40 0.21 40.31 -36.29
N ALA A 41 -0.37 39.19 -36.76
CA ALA A 41 0.07 38.54 -37.99
C ALA A 41 -0.03 39.48 -39.21
N GLN A 42 -1.09 40.31 -39.26
CA GLN A 42 -1.38 41.29 -40.33
C GLN A 42 -0.44 42.51 -40.33
N LEU A 43 0.29 42.77 -39.24
CA LEU A 43 1.21 43.91 -39.16
C LEU A 43 2.48 43.72 -40.00
N GLY A 44 2.99 44.83 -40.56
CA GLY A 44 4.31 44.87 -41.19
C GLY A 44 5.46 44.67 -40.20
N ILE A 45 6.67 44.37 -40.70
CA ILE A 45 7.85 44.08 -39.86
C ILE A 45 8.15 45.22 -38.87
N TRP A 46 8.18 46.47 -39.35
CA TRP A 46 8.44 47.63 -38.50
C TRP A 46 7.39 47.82 -37.40
N GLN A 47 6.10 47.63 -37.72
CA GLN A 47 5.02 47.72 -36.74
C GLN A 47 5.12 46.60 -35.69
N LYS A 48 5.47 45.37 -36.10
CA LYS A 48 5.71 44.24 -35.17
C LYS A 48 6.85 44.54 -34.19
N ILE A 49 7.90 45.23 -34.63
CA ILE A 49 9.03 45.64 -33.78
C ILE A 49 8.57 46.69 -32.77
N ILE A 50 7.93 47.78 -33.24
CA ILE A 50 7.50 48.89 -32.39
C ILE A 50 6.49 48.43 -31.31
N THR A 51 5.59 47.52 -31.67
CA THR A 51 4.53 47.02 -30.77
C THR A 51 4.91 45.78 -29.97
N PHE A 52 6.16 45.29 -30.07
CA PHE A 52 6.57 44.01 -29.50
C PHE A 52 6.30 43.90 -28.00
N TRP A 53 6.73 44.88 -27.22
CA TRP A 53 6.59 44.87 -25.76
C TRP A 53 5.13 44.96 -25.33
N GLN A 54 4.33 45.78 -26.02
CA GLN A 54 2.90 45.90 -25.75
C GLN A 54 2.19 44.58 -26.03
N PHE A 55 2.40 43.98 -27.21
CA PHE A 55 1.83 42.67 -27.54
C PHE A 55 2.24 41.59 -26.53
N ARG A 56 3.51 41.56 -26.12
CA ARG A 56 3.99 40.59 -25.13
C ARG A 56 3.29 40.78 -23.78
N ARG A 57 3.06 42.02 -23.36
CA ARG A 57 2.32 42.35 -22.14
C ARG A 57 0.87 41.91 -22.24
N ASP A 58 0.19 42.24 -23.34
CA ASP A 58 -1.21 41.92 -23.55
C ASP A 58 -1.46 40.40 -23.61
N ILE A 59 -0.61 39.68 -24.35
CA ILE A 59 -0.64 38.20 -24.37
C ILE A 59 -0.38 37.61 -22.99
N ALA A 60 0.53 38.18 -22.18
CA ALA A 60 0.78 37.70 -20.84
C ALA A 60 -0.44 37.87 -19.92
N VAL A 61 -1.15 39.00 -20.04
CA VAL A 61 -2.42 39.24 -19.30
C VAL A 61 -3.48 38.23 -19.71
N ILE A 62 -3.71 38.03 -21.02
CA ILE A 62 -4.71 37.07 -21.52
C ILE A 62 -4.36 35.64 -21.09
N ARG A 63 -3.09 35.23 -21.18
CA ARG A 63 -2.63 33.90 -20.72
C ARG A 63 -2.82 33.71 -19.22
N SER A 64 -2.57 34.74 -18.42
CA SER A 64 -2.80 34.70 -16.98
C SER A 64 -4.29 34.51 -16.67
N ALA A 65 -5.17 35.25 -17.35
CA ALA A 65 -6.63 35.11 -17.22
C ALA A 65 -7.09 33.71 -17.64
N LEU A 66 -6.67 33.22 -18.82
CA LEU A 66 -6.96 31.85 -19.28
C LEU A 66 -6.51 30.79 -18.28
N LYS A 67 -5.33 30.95 -17.67
CA LYS A 67 -4.85 30.04 -16.62
C LYS A 67 -5.76 30.08 -15.39
N GLY A 68 -6.21 31.27 -14.98
CA GLY A 68 -7.19 31.47 -13.91
C GLY A 68 -8.50 30.75 -14.19
N HIS A 69 -9.16 31.06 -15.30
CA HIS A 69 -10.45 30.46 -15.68
C HIS A 69 -10.36 28.94 -15.86
N ASN A 70 -9.28 28.42 -16.44
CA ASN A 70 -9.06 26.97 -16.53
C ASN A 70 -8.82 26.32 -15.16
N SER A 71 -8.23 27.05 -14.21
CA SER A 71 -8.10 26.58 -12.82
C SER A 71 -9.47 26.50 -12.14
N ASP A 72 -10.29 27.53 -12.29
CA ASP A 72 -11.64 27.60 -11.72
C ASP A 72 -12.54 26.51 -12.31
N LEU A 73 -12.48 26.30 -13.64
CA LEU A 73 -13.20 25.23 -14.32
C LEU A 73 -12.81 23.85 -13.78
N ARG A 74 -11.52 23.60 -13.56
CA ARG A 74 -11.04 22.34 -12.94
C ARG A 74 -11.55 22.19 -11.51
N TYR A 75 -11.55 23.26 -10.72
CA TYR A 75 -12.07 23.24 -9.35
C TYR A 75 -13.57 22.94 -9.32
N LEU A 76 -14.36 23.59 -10.20
CA LEU A 76 -15.79 23.34 -10.34
C LEU A 76 -16.10 21.90 -10.74
N ARG A 77 -15.38 21.36 -11.74
CA ARG A 77 -15.55 19.96 -12.17
C ARG A 77 -15.23 18.97 -11.05
N ARG A 78 -14.13 19.19 -10.32
CA ARG A 78 -13.79 18.37 -9.14
C ARG A 78 -14.86 18.46 -8.05
N GLY A 79 -15.35 19.66 -7.74
CA GLY A 79 -16.42 19.85 -6.76
C GLY A 79 -17.70 19.11 -7.14
N ARG A 80 -18.09 19.17 -8.42
CA ARG A 80 -19.22 18.40 -8.97
C ARG A 80 -19.01 16.88 -8.86
N ASP A 81 -17.80 16.40 -9.19
CA ASP A 81 -17.46 14.98 -9.04
C ASP A 81 -17.52 14.52 -7.58
N GLN A 82 -16.98 15.31 -6.65
CA GLN A 82 -17.04 15.05 -5.21
C GLN A 82 -18.48 15.04 -4.67
N LEU A 83 -19.32 15.96 -5.15
CA LEU A 83 -20.74 15.99 -4.84
C LEU A 83 -21.42 14.67 -5.24
N LYS A 84 -21.11 14.16 -6.45
CA LYS A 84 -21.62 12.86 -6.93
C LYS A 84 -21.08 11.69 -6.11
N GLU A 85 -19.78 11.68 -5.81
CA GLU A 85 -19.18 10.65 -4.96
C GLU A 85 -19.80 10.63 -3.55
N GLY A 86 -20.09 11.80 -2.98
CA GLY A 86 -20.77 11.94 -1.69
C GLY A 86 -22.18 11.36 -1.71
N LEU A 87 -22.95 11.59 -2.78
CA LEU A 87 -24.28 10.98 -2.94
C LEU A 87 -24.20 9.46 -3.05
N VAL A 88 -23.32 8.93 -3.92
CA VAL A 88 -23.15 7.49 -4.12
C VAL A 88 -22.75 6.81 -2.82
N SER A 89 -21.78 7.37 -2.09
CA SER A 89 -21.32 6.85 -0.80
C SER A 89 -22.44 6.82 0.23
N ARG A 90 -23.28 7.87 0.27
CA ARG A 90 -24.46 7.92 1.15
C ARG A 90 -25.52 6.88 0.76
N ALA A 91 -25.75 6.67 -0.53
CA ALA A 91 -26.69 5.67 -1.02
C ALA A 91 -26.25 4.24 -0.64
N VAL A 92 -24.97 3.93 -0.87
CA VAL A 92 -24.35 2.66 -0.47
C VAL A 92 -24.44 2.46 1.05
N LYS A 93 -24.06 3.48 1.83
CA LYS A 93 -24.18 3.44 3.30
C LYS A 93 -25.61 3.13 3.73
N GLN A 94 -26.59 3.87 3.22
CA GLN A 94 -28.00 3.66 3.57
C GLN A 94 -28.50 2.27 3.16
N ALA A 95 -28.05 1.75 2.01
CA ALA A 95 -28.40 0.42 1.54
C ALA A 95 -27.83 -0.69 2.43
N ILE A 96 -26.55 -0.60 2.81
CA ILE A 96 -25.88 -1.59 3.67
C ILE A 96 -26.44 -1.53 5.09
N ASP A 97 -26.45 -0.35 5.71
CA ASP A 97 -26.91 -0.13 7.10
C ASP A 97 -28.41 -0.44 7.26
N GLY A 98 -29.20 -0.31 6.20
CA GLY A 98 -30.62 -0.65 6.18
C GLY A 98 -30.92 -2.09 5.75
N SER A 99 -29.91 -2.89 5.38
CA SER A 99 -30.15 -4.23 4.85
C SER A 99 -30.49 -5.24 5.93
N GLN A 100 -31.32 -6.23 5.59
CA GLN A 100 -31.61 -7.37 6.46
C GLN A 100 -30.39 -8.28 6.72
N ILE A 101 -29.33 -8.14 5.92
CA ILE A 101 -28.09 -8.93 6.03
C ILE A 101 -26.95 -8.16 6.69
N LEU A 102 -27.22 -6.99 7.30
CA LEU A 102 -26.21 -6.15 7.94
C LEU A 102 -25.37 -6.92 8.98
N GLU A 103 -26.00 -7.77 9.78
CA GLU A 103 -25.30 -8.58 10.79
C GLU A 103 -24.28 -9.52 10.13
N ARG A 104 -24.66 -10.17 9.03
CA ARG A 104 -23.76 -11.04 8.24
C ARG A 104 -22.62 -10.23 7.61
N ILE A 105 -22.89 -9.03 7.10
CA ILE A 105 -21.86 -8.12 6.57
C ILE A 105 -20.88 -7.72 7.67
N THR A 106 -21.38 -7.43 8.87
CA THR A 106 -20.56 -7.05 10.03
C THR A 106 -19.68 -8.22 10.48
N GLN A 107 -20.23 -9.42 10.63
CA GLN A 107 -19.48 -10.62 10.97
C GLN A 107 -18.42 -10.96 9.89
N ALA A 108 -18.77 -10.83 8.60
CA ALA A 108 -17.83 -11.04 7.50
C ALA A 108 -16.71 -9.97 7.50
N GLN A 109 -17.01 -8.72 7.87
CA GLN A 109 -16.01 -7.67 8.03
C GLN A 109 -15.03 -8.00 9.16
N ASP A 110 -15.52 -8.45 10.31
CA ASP A 110 -14.66 -8.83 11.44
C ASP A 110 -13.74 -9.96 11.03
N ARG A 111 -14.29 -11.05 10.45
CA ARG A 111 -13.50 -12.17 9.91
C ARG A 111 -12.45 -11.72 8.90
N LEU A 112 -12.80 -10.79 8.00
CA LEU A 112 -11.87 -10.25 7.01
C LEU A 112 -10.73 -9.49 7.67
N ASP A 113 -11.03 -8.65 8.66
CA ASP A 113 -10.02 -7.87 9.38
C ASP A 113 -9.06 -8.79 10.16
N ALA A 114 -9.54 -9.91 10.73
CA ALA A 114 -8.67 -10.92 11.33
C ALA A 114 -7.84 -11.71 10.31
N ALA A 115 -8.47 -12.20 9.24
CA ALA A 115 -7.79 -12.91 8.15
C ALA A 115 -6.66 -12.04 7.56
N SER A 116 -6.92 -10.74 7.37
CA SER A 116 -5.93 -9.76 6.89
C SER A 116 -4.75 -9.65 7.85
N ARG A 117 -5.01 -9.47 9.15
CA ARG A 117 -3.95 -9.36 10.18
C ARG A 117 -3.09 -10.63 10.25
N LEU A 118 -3.71 -11.81 10.19
CA LEU A 118 -2.99 -13.09 10.17
C LEU A 118 -2.17 -13.26 8.90
N HIS A 119 -2.76 -12.97 7.74
CA HIS A 119 -2.07 -13.08 6.45
C HIS A 119 -0.86 -12.15 6.37
N GLU A 120 -1.02 -10.89 6.74
CA GLU A 120 0.09 -9.92 6.78
C GLU A 120 1.19 -10.36 7.73
N SER A 121 0.83 -10.88 8.89
CA SER A 121 1.79 -11.36 9.88
C SER A 121 2.54 -12.61 9.39
N ASN A 122 1.84 -13.61 8.84
CA ASN A 122 2.46 -14.80 8.26
C ASN A 122 3.38 -14.46 7.09
N LYS A 123 2.97 -13.54 6.22
CA LYS A 123 3.81 -13.04 5.12
C LYS A 123 5.08 -12.39 5.66
N ARG A 124 4.96 -11.52 6.67
CA ARG A 124 6.11 -10.87 7.33
C ARG A 124 7.06 -11.91 7.95
N LEU A 125 6.55 -12.99 8.53
CA LEU A 125 7.38 -14.08 9.06
C LEU A 125 8.19 -14.77 7.96
N VAL A 126 7.58 -15.09 6.81
CA VAL A 126 8.28 -15.69 5.68
C VAL A 126 9.37 -14.76 5.15
N ASP A 127 9.06 -13.47 4.97
CA ASP A 127 10.00 -12.47 4.47
C ASP A 127 11.21 -12.31 5.42
N MET A 128 10.94 -12.24 6.73
CA MET A 128 11.99 -12.11 7.74
C MET A 128 12.82 -13.39 7.90
N GLY A 129 12.20 -14.58 7.81
CA GLY A 129 12.91 -15.86 7.85
C GLY A 129 13.82 -16.04 6.63
N GLN A 130 13.35 -15.71 5.43
CA GLN A 130 14.18 -15.70 4.22
C GLN A 130 15.34 -14.69 4.31
N LYS A 131 15.08 -13.50 4.88
CA LYS A 131 16.15 -12.53 5.12
C LYS A 131 17.18 -13.07 6.10
N ALA A 132 16.76 -13.66 7.22
CA ALA A 132 17.67 -14.26 8.19
C ALA A 132 18.55 -15.33 7.55
N LEU A 133 17.98 -16.25 6.76
CA LEU A 133 18.76 -17.28 6.04
C LEU A 133 19.78 -16.69 5.08
N ARG A 134 19.40 -15.67 4.31
CA ARG A 134 20.33 -15.00 3.38
C ARG A 134 21.54 -14.43 4.11
N GLU A 135 21.29 -13.68 5.18
CA GLU A 135 22.33 -12.98 5.94
C GLU A 135 23.21 -13.99 6.71
N ILE A 136 22.64 -15.10 7.20
CA ILE A 136 23.41 -16.22 7.78
C ILE A 136 24.32 -16.87 6.74
N SER A 137 23.81 -17.11 5.51
CA SER A 137 24.57 -17.70 4.42
C SER A 137 25.72 -16.80 3.95
N GLU A 138 25.48 -15.49 3.88
CA GLU A 138 26.52 -14.47 3.61
C GLU A 138 27.59 -14.47 4.71
N ALA A 139 27.19 -14.45 5.99
CA ALA A 139 28.11 -14.53 7.12
C ALA A 139 28.93 -15.84 7.13
N SER A 140 28.31 -16.98 6.84
CA SER A 140 28.99 -18.28 6.79
C SER A 140 30.03 -18.32 5.67
N SER A 141 29.72 -17.74 4.51
CA SER A 141 30.62 -17.61 3.36
C SER A 141 31.83 -16.71 3.67
N SER A 142 31.60 -15.60 4.38
CA SER A 142 32.68 -14.69 4.79
C SER A 142 33.56 -15.29 5.87
N VAL A 143 32.99 -15.98 6.87
CA VAL A 143 33.76 -16.70 7.90
C VAL A 143 34.64 -17.77 7.27
N SER A 144 34.11 -18.56 6.34
CA SER A 144 34.87 -19.59 5.62
C SER A 144 36.02 -18.99 4.79
N SER A 145 35.79 -17.83 4.17
CA SER A 145 36.80 -17.11 3.39
C SER A 145 37.89 -16.52 4.28
N ALA A 146 37.53 -15.94 5.42
CA ALA A 146 38.45 -15.44 6.43
C ALA A 146 39.34 -16.55 6.99
N GLN A 147 38.75 -17.70 7.35
CA GLN A 147 39.49 -18.90 7.80
C GLN A 147 40.47 -19.41 6.74
N THR A 148 40.08 -19.39 5.45
CA THR A 148 40.95 -19.79 4.34
C THR A 148 42.12 -18.82 4.17
N MET A 149 41.89 -17.51 4.33
CA MET A 149 42.96 -16.51 4.27
C MET A 149 43.93 -16.59 5.45
N GLU A 150 43.47 -16.92 6.67
CA GLU A 150 44.37 -17.14 7.80
C GLU A 150 45.34 -18.30 7.55
N VAL A 151 44.88 -19.37 6.90
CA VAL A 151 45.75 -20.49 6.47
C VAL A 151 46.75 -20.04 5.39
N LEU A 152 46.34 -19.16 4.47
CA LEU A 152 47.24 -18.63 3.43
C LEU A 152 48.29 -17.66 4.01
N ASP A 153 47.92 -16.81 4.97
CA ASP A 153 48.83 -15.90 5.69
C ASP A 153 49.85 -16.70 6.53
N LEU A 154 49.43 -17.82 7.12
CA LEU A 154 50.34 -18.75 7.84
C LEU A 154 51.37 -19.45 6.94
N VAL A 155 51.10 -19.58 5.65
CA VAL A 155 51.99 -20.25 4.68
C VAL A 155 52.83 -19.24 3.89
N THR A 156 52.57 -17.93 4.00
CA THR A 156 53.20 -16.91 3.18
C THR A 156 53.51 -15.62 3.96
N ASP A 157 54.80 -15.29 4.10
CA ASP A 157 55.30 -14.04 4.72
C ASP A 157 55.06 -12.76 3.88
N ASN A 158 54.08 -12.77 2.96
CA ASN A 158 53.84 -11.64 2.05
C ASN A 158 52.98 -10.57 2.74
N LYS A 159 53.55 -9.38 2.97
CA LYS A 159 52.85 -8.22 3.55
C LYS A 159 51.55 -7.83 2.82
N GLY A 160 51.42 -8.16 1.53
CA GLY A 160 50.17 -7.94 0.79
C GLY A 160 49.02 -8.83 1.29
N ILE A 161 49.32 -10.05 1.73
CA ILE A 161 48.34 -11.02 2.22
C ILE A 161 47.83 -10.63 3.61
N SER A 162 48.69 -10.09 4.49
CA SER A 162 48.29 -9.68 5.84
C SER A 162 47.31 -8.48 5.86
N VAL A 163 47.35 -7.62 4.84
CA VAL A 163 46.32 -6.57 4.65
C VAL A 163 45.00 -7.20 4.18
N MET A 164 45.07 -8.20 3.31
CA MET A 164 43.88 -8.93 2.83
C MET A 164 43.23 -9.77 3.92
N SER A 165 44.00 -10.39 4.82
CA SER A 165 43.48 -11.13 5.98
C SER A 165 42.76 -10.20 6.96
N SER A 166 43.34 -9.02 7.23
CA SER A 166 42.68 -7.98 8.05
C SER A 166 41.37 -7.48 7.42
N MET A 167 41.34 -7.27 6.10
CA MET A 167 40.12 -6.88 5.38
C MET A 167 39.07 -7.99 5.40
N SER A 168 39.47 -9.25 5.27
CA SER A 168 38.55 -10.39 5.31
C SER A 168 37.96 -10.60 6.71
N ASN A 169 38.76 -10.37 7.76
CA ASN A 169 38.25 -10.38 9.14
C ASN A 169 37.29 -9.21 9.40
N SER A 170 37.55 -8.03 8.82
CA SER A 170 36.63 -6.89 8.92
C SER A 170 35.31 -7.13 8.17
N SER A 171 35.36 -7.75 6.98
CA SER A 171 34.16 -8.15 6.24
C SER A 171 33.37 -9.14 7.09
N ALA A 172 33.99 -10.27 7.46
CA ALA A 172 33.33 -11.35 8.19
C ALA A 172 32.66 -10.87 9.48
N SER A 173 33.27 -9.93 10.21
CA SER A 173 32.63 -9.29 11.36
C SER A 173 31.36 -8.51 10.99
N SER A 174 31.38 -7.75 9.90
CA SER A 174 30.22 -7.02 9.39
C SER A 174 29.09 -7.96 9.00
N GLU A 175 29.39 -9.02 8.23
CA GLU A 175 28.35 -9.97 7.80
C GLU A 175 27.77 -10.76 8.98
N ILE A 176 28.59 -11.13 9.98
CA ILE A 176 28.10 -11.72 11.24
C ILE A 176 27.13 -10.77 11.95
N ASP A 177 27.42 -9.48 12.00
CA ASP A 177 26.57 -8.50 12.67
C ASP A 177 25.24 -8.27 11.92
N ASP A 178 25.27 -8.34 10.59
CA ASP A 178 24.05 -8.30 9.77
C ASP A 178 23.20 -9.57 9.92
N ALA A 179 23.83 -10.75 9.98
CA ALA A 179 23.15 -12.00 10.32
C ALA A 179 22.48 -11.94 11.70
N LYS A 180 23.19 -11.45 12.74
CA LYS A 180 22.61 -11.24 14.09
C LYS A 180 21.40 -10.32 14.04
N ARG A 181 21.49 -9.23 13.29
CA ARG A 181 20.40 -8.24 13.16
C ARG A 181 19.18 -8.84 12.47
N ALA A 182 19.39 -9.63 11.41
CA ALA A 182 18.33 -10.29 10.68
C ALA A 182 17.63 -11.38 11.51
N VAL A 183 18.42 -12.20 12.21
CA VAL A 183 17.90 -13.21 13.15
C VAL A 183 17.10 -12.55 14.28
N LYS A 184 17.58 -11.43 14.82
CA LYS A 184 16.83 -10.65 15.83
C LYS A 184 15.53 -10.08 15.30
N ALA A 185 15.53 -9.57 14.07
CA ALA A 185 14.31 -9.05 13.44
C ALA A 185 13.28 -10.18 13.20
N PHE A 186 13.74 -11.35 12.74
CA PHE A 186 12.90 -12.54 12.59
C PHE A 186 12.32 -13.00 13.93
N ALA A 187 13.15 -13.02 14.98
CA ALA A 187 12.72 -13.34 16.33
C ALA A 187 11.64 -12.43 16.88
N ASN A 188 11.82 -11.11 16.72
CA ASN A 188 10.81 -10.14 17.12
C ASN A 188 9.51 -10.33 16.32
N ALA A 189 9.60 -10.63 15.02
CA ALA A 189 8.41 -10.88 14.20
C ALA A 189 7.62 -12.11 14.64
N LEU A 190 8.30 -13.18 15.11
CA LEU A 190 7.65 -14.34 15.73
C LEU A 190 6.91 -13.96 17.02
N GLY A 191 7.52 -13.10 17.86
CA GLY A 191 6.88 -12.53 19.04
C GLY A 191 5.61 -11.73 18.69
N ASP A 192 5.73 -10.77 17.76
CA ASP A 192 4.61 -9.97 17.26
C ASP A 192 3.46 -10.86 16.72
N HIS A 193 3.82 -11.92 15.99
CA HIS A 193 2.84 -12.85 15.43
C HIS A 193 2.07 -13.59 16.52
N ARG A 194 2.77 -14.08 17.55
CA ARG A 194 2.14 -14.73 18.70
C ARG A 194 1.13 -13.81 19.38
N ASP A 195 1.47 -12.54 19.56
CA ASP A 195 0.55 -11.56 20.15
C ASP A 195 -0.69 -11.33 19.28
N ILE A 196 -0.54 -11.32 17.96
CA ILE A 196 -1.67 -11.24 17.01
C ILE A 196 -2.57 -12.47 17.15
N VAL A 197 -2.02 -13.68 17.09
CA VAL A 197 -2.79 -14.93 17.23
C VAL A 197 -3.49 -14.99 18.57
N GLY A 198 -2.78 -14.65 19.65
CA GLY A 198 -3.34 -14.57 21.00
C GLY A 198 -4.50 -13.57 21.09
N SER A 199 -4.39 -12.40 20.47
CA SER A 199 -5.47 -11.40 20.44
C SER A 199 -6.71 -11.89 19.67
N LEU A 200 -6.51 -12.68 18.61
CA LEU A 200 -7.59 -13.18 17.76
C LEU A 200 -8.33 -14.36 18.39
N HIS A 201 -7.61 -15.25 19.09
CA HIS A 201 -8.18 -16.37 19.83
C HIS A 201 -9.25 -15.93 20.85
N HIS A 202 -9.15 -14.71 21.39
CA HIS A 202 -10.14 -14.16 22.32
C HIS A 202 -11.41 -13.64 21.63
N SER A 203 -11.39 -13.46 20.30
CA SER A 203 -12.41 -12.74 19.55
C SER A 203 -13.13 -13.57 18.49
N MET A 204 -12.57 -14.71 18.07
CA MET A 204 -13.10 -15.47 16.92
C MET A 204 -13.21 -16.96 17.18
N ALA A 205 -14.11 -17.60 16.43
CA ALA A 205 -14.28 -19.04 16.41
C ALA A 205 -12.97 -19.75 16.05
N THR A 206 -12.81 -20.96 16.60
CA THR A 206 -11.61 -21.81 16.54
C THR A 206 -11.05 -22.05 15.13
N GLU A 207 -11.84 -21.88 14.08
CA GLU A 207 -11.43 -22.05 12.68
C GLU A 207 -10.27 -21.11 12.25
N PHE A 208 -10.10 -19.95 12.91
CA PHE A 208 -8.96 -19.06 12.66
C PHE A 208 -7.67 -19.46 13.38
N ILE A 209 -7.77 -20.32 14.40
CA ILE A 209 -6.61 -20.76 15.19
C ILE A 209 -5.69 -21.64 14.33
N ASP A 210 -6.28 -22.50 13.49
CA ASP A 210 -5.53 -23.35 12.56
C ASP A 210 -4.71 -22.55 11.53
N LEU A 211 -5.08 -21.29 11.28
CA LEU A 211 -4.38 -20.39 10.35
C LEU A 211 -3.24 -19.60 10.99
N GLY A 212 -3.26 -19.47 12.32
CA GLY A 212 -2.24 -18.75 13.09
C GLY A 212 -0.99 -19.56 13.39
N MET A 213 -0.99 -20.85 13.06
CA MET A 213 -0.07 -21.85 13.62
C MET A 213 -0.14 -21.88 15.15
N ASP A 214 -0.41 -23.07 15.71
CA ASP A 214 -0.14 -23.31 17.12
C ASP A 214 1.38 -23.30 17.35
N PHE A 215 1.92 -22.10 17.55
CA PHE A 215 3.30 -21.87 17.97
C PHE A 215 3.57 -22.35 19.41
N ALA A 216 2.64 -23.09 20.01
CA ALA A 216 2.85 -23.84 21.25
C ALA A 216 4.14 -24.68 21.18
N GLY A 217 4.49 -25.22 20.00
CA GLY A 217 5.76 -25.94 19.79
C GLY A 217 7.00 -25.06 19.55
N LEU A 218 6.84 -23.78 19.15
CA LEU A 218 7.99 -22.89 18.94
C LEU A 218 8.61 -22.38 20.23
N ASN A 219 7.84 -22.37 21.32
CA ASN A 219 8.36 -22.04 22.64
C ASN A 219 9.41 -23.07 23.12
N ASP A 220 9.32 -24.31 22.63
CA ASP A 220 10.32 -25.36 22.85
C ASP A 220 11.38 -25.43 21.73
N GLY A 221 11.02 -25.08 20.49
CA GLY A 221 11.87 -25.25 19.31
C GLY A 221 12.81 -24.10 18.96
N PHE A 222 12.42 -22.85 19.21
CA PHE A 222 13.21 -21.66 18.91
C PHE A 222 13.39 -20.82 20.17
N ASP A 223 14.18 -21.32 21.12
CA ASP A 223 14.58 -20.55 22.29
C ASP A 223 15.42 -19.35 21.82
N PHE A 224 14.80 -18.17 21.79
CA PHE A 224 15.42 -16.89 21.46
C PHE A 224 16.66 -16.63 22.30
N GLY A 225 16.63 -16.98 23.59
CA GLY A 225 17.76 -16.88 24.48
C GLY A 225 18.93 -17.75 23.99
N SER A 226 18.66 -18.99 23.58
CA SER A 226 19.69 -19.87 23.05
C SER A 226 20.29 -19.38 21.72
N VAL A 227 19.48 -18.82 20.81
CA VAL A 227 19.96 -18.26 19.54
C VAL A 227 20.89 -17.07 19.77
N PHE A 228 20.57 -16.20 20.72
CA PHE A 228 21.46 -15.09 21.09
C PHE A 228 22.70 -15.55 21.88
N SER A 229 22.58 -16.60 22.68
CA SER A 229 23.73 -17.20 23.38
C SER A 229 24.75 -17.86 22.44
N LEU A 230 24.31 -18.32 21.27
CA LEU A 230 25.20 -18.91 20.26
C LEU A 230 26.15 -17.87 19.64
N PHE A 231 25.76 -16.61 19.58
CA PHE A 231 26.57 -15.53 19.01
C PHE A 231 27.61 -14.94 19.98
N SER A 232 27.74 -15.47 21.20
CA SER A 232 28.71 -15.03 22.22
C SER A 232 29.94 -15.94 22.39
N LEU A 233 30.23 -16.86 21.46
CA LEU A 233 31.31 -17.85 21.61
C LEU A 233 32.20 -17.96 20.36
N SER A 234 33.46 -18.31 20.62
CA SER A 234 34.66 -18.30 19.75
C SER A 234 34.65 -19.28 18.56
N SER A 235 33.47 -19.66 18.04
CA SER A 235 33.32 -20.50 16.85
C SER A 235 32.12 -20.04 16.01
N ALA A 236 32.26 -18.86 15.39
CA ALA A 236 31.20 -18.19 14.62
C ALA A 236 30.50 -19.12 13.60
N SER A 237 31.25 -19.96 12.87
CA SER A 237 30.69 -20.89 11.89
C SER A 237 29.73 -21.91 12.52
N SER A 238 30.12 -22.60 13.60
CA SER A 238 29.25 -23.60 14.26
C SER A 238 27.95 -23.01 14.83
N SER A 239 27.95 -21.71 15.16
CA SER A 239 26.78 -21.00 15.65
C SER A 239 25.88 -20.56 14.51
N LEU A 240 26.46 -20.10 13.39
CA LEU A 240 25.72 -19.79 12.16
C LEU A 240 24.99 -21.02 11.64
N ASP A 241 25.67 -22.17 11.52
CA ASP A 241 25.07 -23.42 11.02
C ASP A 241 23.88 -23.89 11.89
N LYS A 242 23.99 -23.74 13.22
CA LYS A 242 22.91 -24.09 14.15
C LYS A 242 21.69 -23.18 14.00
N VAL A 243 21.93 -21.88 13.83
CA VAL A 243 20.84 -20.90 13.64
C VAL A 243 20.22 -21.07 12.27
N GLU A 244 21.03 -21.30 11.23
CA GLU A 244 20.57 -21.64 9.88
C GLU A 244 19.63 -22.83 9.93
N SER A 245 20.09 -23.98 10.45
CA SER A 245 19.30 -25.20 10.55
C SER A 245 17.96 -24.99 11.29
N ARG A 246 17.94 -24.14 12.32
CA ARG A 246 16.71 -23.79 13.05
C ARG A 246 15.78 -22.88 12.25
N VAL A 247 16.29 -21.89 11.54
CA VAL A 247 15.43 -21.03 10.69
C VAL A 247 14.93 -21.86 9.50
N GLU A 248 15.79 -22.64 8.86
CA GLU A 248 15.45 -23.53 7.75
C GLU A 248 14.36 -24.54 8.12
N SER A 249 14.43 -25.14 9.32
CA SER A 249 13.42 -26.11 9.77
C SER A 249 12.04 -25.49 9.94
N LEU A 250 11.94 -24.19 10.23
CA LEU A 250 10.67 -23.46 10.36
C LEU A 250 10.10 -22.96 9.03
N MET A 251 10.95 -22.73 8.03
CA MET A 251 10.52 -22.13 6.77
C MET A 251 9.39 -22.89 6.04
N PRO A 252 9.37 -24.24 5.98
CA PRO A 252 8.26 -24.97 5.36
C PRO A 252 6.91 -24.67 6.02
N ASP A 253 6.87 -24.65 7.35
CA ASP A 253 5.65 -24.40 8.11
C ASP A 253 5.19 -22.95 7.97
N LEU A 254 6.12 -21.98 8.05
CA LEU A 254 5.81 -20.56 7.82
C LEU A 254 5.24 -20.31 6.41
N ARG A 255 5.83 -20.94 5.39
CA ARG A 255 5.34 -20.83 4.00
C ARG A 255 3.96 -21.45 3.84
N ARG A 256 3.71 -22.61 4.47
CA ARG A 256 2.39 -23.24 4.49
C ARG A 256 1.36 -22.34 5.17
N ALA A 257 1.68 -21.76 6.32
CA ALA A 257 0.79 -20.83 7.03
C ALA A 257 0.50 -19.56 6.21
N ALA A 258 1.52 -18.97 5.56
CA ALA A 258 1.32 -17.84 4.66
C ALA A 258 0.41 -18.20 3.48
N SER A 259 0.57 -19.38 2.89
CA SER A 259 -0.30 -19.88 1.81
C SER A 259 -1.74 -20.09 2.29
N ASN A 260 -1.92 -20.76 3.43
CA ASN A 260 -3.25 -21.06 3.97
C ASN A 260 -3.99 -19.77 4.38
N SER A 261 -3.30 -18.85 5.06
CA SER A 261 -3.87 -17.55 5.42
C SER A 261 -4.16 -16.66 4.22
N ALA A 262 -3.38 -16.75 3.13
CA ALA A 262 -3.69 -16.06 1.88
C ALA A 262 -4.97 -16.59 1.23
N ALA A 263 -5.14 -17.92 1.19
CA ALA A 263 -6.35 -18.55 0.66
C ALA A 263 -7.58 -18.20 1.50
N GLU A 264 -7.46 -18.22 2.83
CA GLU A 264 -8.55 -17.82 3.72
C GLU A 264 -8.90 -16.33 3.55
N TYR A 265 -7.89 -15.46 3.53
CA TYR A 265 -8.11 -14.03 3.29
C TYR A 265 -8.86 -13.82 1.98
N ALA A 266 -8.47 -14.49 0.90
CA ALA A 266 -9.16 -14.40 -0.39
C ALA A 266 -10.63 -14.87 -0.30
N ARG A 267 -10.89 -16.01 0.36
CA ARG A 267 -12.22 -16.58 0.56
C ARG A 267 -13.15 -15.64 1.34
N VAL A 268 -12.69 -15.16 2.50
CA VAL A 268 -13.46 -14.27 3.37
C VAL A 268 -13.68 -12.90 2.71
N ASN A 269 -12.69 -12.43 1.95
CA ASN A 269 -12.79 -11.21 1.18
C ASN A 269 -13.87 -11.32 0.08
N GLU A 270 -13.92 -12.45 -0.64
CA GLU A 270 -14.98 -12.72 -1.62
C GLU A 270 -16.36 -12.79 -0.97
N GLU A 271 -16.50 -13.47 0.18
CA GLU A 271 -17.76 -13.52 0.95
C GLU A 271 -18.21 -12.11 1.36
N PHE A 272 -17.32 -11.31 1.95
CA PHE A 272 -17.63 -9.96 2.40
C PHE A 272 -18.08 -9.05 1.25
N PHE A 273 -17.37 -9.07 0.12
CA PHE A 273 -17.75 -8.28 -1.05
C PHE A 273 -19.06 -8.77 -1.68
N GLY A 274 -19.28 -10.08 -1.75
CA GLY A 274 -20.53 -10.66 -2.24
C GLY A 274 -21.74 -10.22 -1.42
N LEU A 275 -21.62 -10.21 -0.09
CA LEU A 275 -22.68 -9.72 0.80
C LEU A 275 -22.95 -8.21 0.61
N LYS A 276 -21.91 -7.40 0.46
CA LYS A 276 -22.08 -5.96 0.18
C LYS A 276 -22.73 -5.70 -1.17
N GLN A 277 -22.37 -6.45 -2.21
CA GLN A 277 -23.00 -6.38 -3.52
C GLN A 277 -24.47 -6.80 -3.45
N GLN A 278 -24.80 -7.85 -2.69
CA GLN A 278 -26.18 -8.27 -2.46
C GLN A 278 -27.00 -7.15 -1.80
N ALA A 279 -26.47 -6.48 -0.78
CA ALA A 279 -27.14 -5.35 -0.12
C ALA A 279 -27.30 -4.13 -1.04
N CYS A 280 -26.41 -3.94 -2.01
CA CYS A 280 -26.38 -2.77 -2.88
C CYS A 280 -26.91 -3.00 -4.30
N CYS A 281 -27.53 -4.15 -4.59
CA CYS A 281 -27.90 -4.54 -5.96
C CYS A 281 -28.84 -3.53 -6.66
N GLN A 282 -29.65 -2.81 -5.89
CA GLN A 282 -30.60 -1.81 -6.41
C GLN A 282 -30.06 -0.37 -6.38
N VAL A 283 -28.87 -0.11 -5.82
CA VAL A 283 -28.36 1.26 -5.62
C VAL A 283 -28.13 1.96 -6.96
N HIS A 284 -27.54 1.27 -7.94
CA HIS A 284 -27.32 1.84 -9.27
C HIS A 284 -28.65 2.18 -9.96
N GLU A 285 -29.62 1.26 -9.95
CA GLU A 285 -30.95 1.46 -10.54
C GLU A 285 -31.71 2.61 -9.86
N LEU A 286 -31.63 2.72 -8.53
CA LEU A 286 -32.22 3.81 -7.76
C LEU A 286 -31.68 5.17 -8.21
N LEU A 287 -30.35 5.29 -8.38
CA LEU A 287 -29.73 6.56 -8.79
C LEU A 287 -30.10 6.92 -10.23
N VAL A 288 -30.01 5.97 -11.16
CA VAL A 288 -30.32 6.19 -12.58
C VAL A 288 -31.79 6.56 -12.78
N THR A 289 -32.72 5.87 -12.12
CA THR A 289 -34.17 6.16 -12.19
C THR A 289 -34.50 7.56 -11.65
N ASN A 290 -33.66 8.10 -10.76
CA ASN A 290 -33.78 9.46 -10.24
C ASN A 290 -32.97 10.50 -11.06
N GLY A 291 -32.56 10.17 -12.28
CA GLY A 291 -31.88 11.09 -13.19
C GLY A 291 -30.41 11.36 -12.88
N ILE A 292 -29.78 10.53 -12.06
CA ILE A 292 -28.36 10.67 -11.70
C ILE A 292 -27.52 9.77 -12.60
N ASP A 293 -26.76 10.38 -13.50
CA ASP A 293 -25.80 9.67 -14.35
C ASP A 293 -24.58 9.21 -13.54
N VAL A 294 -24.55 7.92 -13.21
CA VAL A 294 -23.47 7.26 -12.48
C VAL A 294 -23.11 5.95 -13.18
N SER A 295 -21.82 5.65 -13.30
CA SER A 295 -21.40 4.36 -13.85
C SER A 295 -21.47 3.25 -12.82
N VAL A 296 -21.75 2.02 -13.27
CA VAL A 296 -21.72 0.80 -12.43
C VAL A 296 -20.40 0.71 -11.64
N LYS A 297 -19.26 0.93 -12.31
CA LYS A 297 -17.93 0.92 -11.68
C LYS A 297 -17.79 1.92 -10.52
N ARG A 298 -18.42 3.10 -10.61
CA ARG A 298 -18.37 4.09 -9.52
C ARG A 298 -19.16 3.61 -8.31
N VAL A 299 -20.32 2.97 -8.52
CA VAL A 299 -21.10 2.35 -7.44
C VAL A 299 -20.32 1.19 -6.82
N GLU A 300 -19.80 0.26 -7.62
CA GLU A 300 -18.99 -0.87 -7.14
C GLU A 300 -17.78 -0.42 -6.32
N SER A 301 -17.08 0.65 -6.75
CA SER A 301 -15.97 1.22 -5.99
C SER A 301 -16.41 1.72 -4.60
N ALA A 302 -17.56 2.40 -4.51
CA ALA A 302 -18.12 2.86 -3.24
C ALA A 302 -18.59 1.69 -2.36
N VAL A 303 -19.20 0.67 -2.95
CA VAL A 303 -19.56 -0.59 -2.25
C VAL A 303 -18.30 -1.24 -1.67
N ASN A 304 -17.22 -1.30 -2.46
CA ASN A 304 -15.99 -1.94 -2.04
C ASN A 304 -15.26 -1.15 -0.94
N SER A 305 -15.28 0.18 -0.98
CA SER A 305 -14.63 1.02 0.03
C SER A 305 -15.39 1.13 1.35
N TYR A 306 -16.72 0.93 1.33
CA TYR A 306 -17.53 1.04 2.55
C TYR A 306 -17.17 -0.05 3.59
N ARG A 307 -17.00 0.41 4.84
CA ARG A 307 -16.78 -0.40 6.04
C ARG A 307 -17.88 -0.07 7.04
N VAL A 308 -18.54 -1.08 7.59
CA VAL A 308 -19.60 -0.89 8.59
C VAL A 308 -18.97 -0.33 9.88
N GLY A 309 -19.57 0.73 10.44
CA GLY A 309 -19.17 1.31 11.73
C GLY A 309 -17.94 2.22 11.71
N ARG A 310 -17.33 2.50 10.55
CA ARG A 310 -16.24 3.49 10.37
C ARG A 310 -16.72 4.65 9.51
#